data_AF-A0AAN8XMX7-F1
#
_entry.id   AF-A0AAN8XMX7-F1
#
_cell.length_a   1.000
_cell.length_b   1.000
_cell.length_c   1.000
_cell.angle_alpha   90.00
_cell.angle_beta   90.00
_cell.angle_gamma   90.00
#
_symmetry.space_group_name_H-M   'P 1'
#
loop_
_entity.id
_entity.type
_entity.pdbx_description
1 polymer ?
#
loop_
_entity_poly.entity_id
_entity_poly.type
_entity_poly.pdbx_seq_one_letter_code
_entity_poly.pdbx_strand_id
1 'polypeptide(L)'
;MPPRAKPGEGIVVVLDVGPGVRAGTDTTFFAQSKKCLINILQRKMYAEKCRDMVGLVLCGSNETDNALATDNQYRNIKLLQPPLTVTWDIINRVENISGGRESGDWLDALVVAMDLLHDPDGIRFSNKRIILMTDFSGEFSDDQTTQIIAGLKNHEIELSVM
;
A
#
# COMPACT_ATOMS: atom_id res chain seq x y z
N MET A 1 -3.23 -21.47 -28.21
CA MET A 1 -3.24 -20.16 -27.51
C MET A 1 -1.85 -19.95 -26.94
N PRO A 2 -1.12 -18.87 -27.28
CA PRO A 2 0.19 -18.62 -26.67
C PRO A 2 0.02 -18.41 -25.16
N PRO A 3 0.97 -18.87 -24.32
CA PRO A 3 0.88 -18.69 -22.87
C PRO A 3 0.87 -17.19 -22.55
N ARG A 4 -0.12 -16.75 -21.76
CA ARG A 4 -0.13 -15.38 -21.21
C ARG A 4 1.17 -15.19 -20.43
N ALA A 5 1.89 -14.13 -20.74
CA ALA A 5 3.17 -13.85 -20.11
C ALA A 5 2.95 -13.63 -18.60
N LYS A 6 3.77 -14.26 -17.75
CA LYS A 6 3.62 -14.16 -16.30
C LYS A 6 3.81 -12.69 -15.83
N PRO A 7 2.97 -12.20 -14.91
CA PRO A 7 3.16 -10.90 -14.25
C PRO A 7 4.51 -10.83 -13.53
N GLY A 8 5.04 -9.62 -13.41
CA GLY A 8 6.29 -9.35 -12.70
C GLY A 8 6.08 -9.34 -11.19
N GLU A 9 6.76 -8.41 -10.51
CA GLU A 9 6.63 -8.17 -9.08
C GLU A 9 5.26 -7.56 -8.75
N GLY A 10 4.60 -8.08 -7.72
CA GLY A 10 3.43 -7.46 -7.10
C GLY A 10 3.88 -6.58 -5.95
N ILE A 11 3.62 -5.28 -6.04
CA ILE A 11 3.99 -4.30 -5.03
C ILE A 11 2.72 -3.69 -4.48
N VAL A 12 2.55 -3.65 -3.16
CA VAL A 12 1.51 -2.82 -2.54
C VAL A 12 2.19 -1.76 -1.70
N VAL A 13 1.89 -0.49 -1.99
CA VAL A 13 2.32 0.62 -1.15
C VAL A 13 1.21 0.93 -0.16
N VAL A 14 1.56 0.98 1.13
CA VAL A 14 0.71 1.54 2.18
C VAL A 14 1.23 2.95 2.45
N LEU A 15 0.44 3.94 2.05
CA LEU A 15 0.74 5.35 2.30
C LEU A 15 -0.10 5.82 3.49
N ASP A 16 0.55 6.15 4.60
CA ASP A 16 -0.10 6.84 5.70
C ASP A 16 -0.44 8.29 5.30
N VAL A 17 -1.70 8.65 5.48
CA VAL A 17 -2.26 9.97 5.19
C VAL A 17 -2.87 10.62 6.44
N GLY A 18 -2.71 9.99 7.61
CA GLY A 18 -3.28 10.45 8.87
C GLY A 18 -2.71 11.78 9.37
N PRO A 19 -3.24 12.32 10.48
CA PRO A 19 -2.79 13.59 11.04
C PRO A 19 -1.34 13.55 11.55
N GLY A 20 -0.87 12.39 12.03
CA GLY A 20 0.49 12.19 12.57
C GLY A 20 1.59 12.53 11.57
N VAL A 21 1.59 11.85 10.41
CA VAL A 21 2.53 12.07 9.29
C VAL A 21 2.51 13.47 8.67
N ARG A 22 1.55 14.30 9.09
CA ARG A 22 1.40 15.69 8.64
C ARG A 22 1.91 16.71 9.65
N ALA A 23 2.45 16.28 10.79
CA ALA A 23 3.11 17.17 11.72
C ALA A 23 4.40 17.77 11.11
N GLY A 24 4.72 19.01 11.48
CA GLY A 24 5.94 19.72 11.04
C GLY A 24 5.67 21.00 10.22
N THR A 25 6.67 21.87 10.14
CA THR A 25 6.54 23.22 9.52
C THR A 25 7.11 23.32 8.11
N ASP A 26 8.17 22.57 7.79
CA ASP A 26 8.95 22.80 6.57
C ASP A 26 8.61 21.79 5.47
N THR A 27 8.76 20.50 5.76
CA THR A 27 8.28 19.40 4.90
C THR A 27 7.80 18.26 5.79
N THR A 28 6.52 17.90 5.64
CA THR A 28 5.93 16.82 6.43
C THR A 28 6.36 15.45 5.89
N PHE A 29 6.32 14.42 6.73
CA PHE A 29 6.58 13.05 6.31
C PHE A 29 5.65 12.66 5.14
N PHE A 30 4.36 13.00 5.25
CA PHE A 30 3.37 12.78 4.19
C PHE A 30 3.80 13.39 2.83
N ALA A 31 4.31 14.63 2.83
CA ALA A 31 4.76 15.29 1.59
C ALA A 31 5.98 14.58 0.98
N GLN A 32 6.93 14.13 1.81
CA GLN A 32 8.11 13.39 1.37
C GLN A 32 7.75 12.00 0.83
N SER A 33 6.90 11.26 1.55
CA SER A 33 6.42 9.93 1.17
C SER A 33 5.63 9.96 -0.13
N LYS A 34 4.75 10.95 -0.31
CA LYS A 34 4.02 11.17 -1.57
C LYS A 34 4.98 11.42 -2.75
N LYS A 35 6.02 12.25 -2.55
CA LYS A 35 7.05 12.47 -3.58
C LYS A 35 7.84 11.20 -3.89
N CYS A 36 8.18 10.42 -2.86
CA CYS A 36 8.84 9.12 -3.02
C CYS A 36 7.99 8.15 -3.84
N LEU A 37 6.70 8.03 -3.50
CA LEU A 37 5.74 7.19 -4.22
C LEU A 37 5.62 7.58 -5.68
N ILE A 38 5.49 8.88 -5.99
CA ILE A 38 5.46 9.37 -7.38
C ILE A 38 6.73 8.94 -8.14
N ASN A 39 7.90 9.09 -7.52
CA ASN A 39 9.16 8.65 -8.13
C ASN A 39 9.19 7.13 -8.38
N ILE A 40 8.68 6.31 -7.46
CA ILE A 40 8.57 4.86 -7.62
C ILE A 40 7.66 4.53 -8.82
N LEU A 41 6.47 5.14 -8.87
CA LEU A 41 5.50 4.93 -9.95
C LEU A 41 6.07 5.34 -11.31
N GLN A 42 6.66 6.52 -11.41
CA GLN A 42 7.29 7.01 -12.65
C GLN A 42 8.41 6.07 -13.13
N ARG A 43 9.28 5.61 -12.22
CA ARG A 43 10.35 4.66 -12.58
C ARG A 43 9.79 3.36 -13.15
N LYS A 44 8.72 2.82 -12.56
CA LYS A 44 8.07 1.59 -13.06
C LYS A 44 7.38 1.83 -14.41
N MET A 45 6.70 2.97 -14.57
CA MET A 45 6.01 3.32 -15.81
C MET A 45 6.97 3.53 -17.00
N TYR A 46 8.12 4.17 -16.79
CA TYR A 46 9.10 4.44 -17.84
C TYR A 46 10.03 3.25 -18.14
N ALA A 47 10.10 2.26 -17.26
CA ALA A 47 10.94 1.08 -17.47
C ALA A 47 10.38 0.23 -18.60
N GLU A 48 11.11 0.16 -19.72
CA GLU A 48 10.75 -0.69 -20.85
C GLU A 48 10.58 -2.15 -20.40
N LYS A 49 9.46 -2.77 -20.80
CA LYS A 49 9.11 -4.17 -20.47
C LYS A 49 8.87 -4.45 -18.98
N CYS A 50 8.70 -3.43 -18.13
CA CYS A 50 8.24 -3.63 -16.76
C CYS A 50 6.84 -4.28 -16.76
N ARG A 51 6.69 -5.37 -16.02
CA ARG A 51 5.41 -6.09 -15.84
C ARG A 51 4.95 -6.08 -14.39
N ASP A 52 5.59 -5.24 -13.60
CA ASP A 52 5.27 -5.11 -12.18
C ASP A 52 3.93 -4.42 -12.05
N MET A 53 3.18 -4.83 -11.04
CA MET A 53 1.88 -4.27 -10.74
C MET A 53 1.94 -3.61 -9.37
N VAL A 54 1.37 -2.42 -9.26
CA VAL A 54 1.43 -1.61 -8.03
C VAL A 54 0.02 -1.39 -7.51
N GLY A 55 -0.27 -1.89 -6.32
CA GLY A 55 -1.44 -1.55 -5.52
C GLY A 55 -1.14 -0.40 -4.58
N LEU A 56 -2.17 0.34 -4.17
CA LEU A 56 -2.01 1.46 -3.26
C LEU A 56 -3.13 1.46 -2.24
N VAL A 57 -2.75 1.44 -0.97
CA VAL A 57 -3.61 1.50 0.21
C VAL A 57 -3.30 2.79 0.95
N LEU A 58 -4.34 3.49 1.38
CA LEU A 58 -4.25 4.69 2.21
C LEU A 58 -4.60 4.33 3.65
N CYS A 59 -3.71 4.60 4.59
CA CYS A 59 -3.91 4.41 6.03
C CYS A 59 -4.22 5.76 6.69
N GLY A 60 -5.22 5.84 7.57
CA GLY A 60 -5.64 7.11 8.18
C GLY A 60 -6.47 8.00 7.25
N SER A 61 -7.21 7.40 6.32
CA SER A 61 -8.11 8.13 5.41
C SER A 61 -9.45 8.45 6.09
N ASN A 62 -10.18 9.46 5.60
CA ASN A 62 -11.51 9.80 6.11
C ASN A 62 -12.59 8.75 5.77
N GLU A 63 -12.26 7.83 4.87
CA GLU A 63 -13.15 6.80 4.37
C GLU A 63 -12.63 5.41 4.79
N THR A 64 -13.52 4.43 4.83
CA THR A 64 -13.15 3.02 4.96
C THR A 64 -13.66 2.31 3.73
N ASP A 65 -12.75 1.84 2.90
CA ASP A 65 -13.07 1.18 1.62
C ASP A 65 -12.01 0.12 1.35
N ASN A 66 -12.15 -1.03 2.01
CA ASN A 66 -11.32 -2.20 1.82
C ASN A 66 -12.15 -3.46 2.09
N ALA A 67 -11.74 -4.60 1.52
CA ALA A 67 -12.52 -5.83 1.56
C ALA A 67 -12.63 -6.47 2.95
N LEU A 68 -11.70 -6.15 3.86
CA LEU A 68 -11.66 -6.71 5.21
C LEU A 68 -12.41 -5.86 6.24
N ALA A 69 -12.85 -4.65 5.85
CA ALA A 69 -13.49 -3.69 6.73
C ALA A 69 -14.70 -4.28 7.44
N THR A 70 -14.71 -4.11 8.77
CA THR A 70 -15.89 -4.39 9.60
C THR A 70 -16.29 -3.11 10.36
N ASP A 71 -17.26 -3.23 11.27
CA ASP A 71 -17.65 -2.10 12.13
C ASP A 71 -16.50 -1.63 13.03
N ASN A 72 -15.60 -2.53 13.43
CA ASN A 72 -14.58 -2.26 14.45
C ASN A 72 -13.12 -2.50 14.00
N GLN A 73 -12.88 -3.16 12.87
CA GLN A 73 -11.53 -3.50 12.39
C GLN A 73 -11.31 -3.02 10.95
N TYR A 74 -10.04 -2.80 10.61
CA TYR A 74 -9.61 -2.32 9.30
C TYR A 74 -10.28 -0.99 8.91
N ARG A 75 -10.53 -0.14 9.91
CA ARG A 75 -11.16 1.18 9.77
C ARG A 75 -10.18 2.21 9.25
N ASN A 76 -10.70 3.23 8.58
CA ASN A 76 -9.94 4.37 8.07
C ASN A 76 -8.83 3.97 7.09
N ILE A 77 -9.00 2.79 6.48
CA ILE A 77 -8.12 2.22 5.47
C ILE A 77 -8.90 2.18 4.15
N LYS A 78 -8.32 2.77 3.11
CA LYS A 78 -8.93 2.86 1.79
C LYS A 78 -8.01 2.27 0.73
N LEU A 79 -8.54 1.33 -0.05
CA LEU A 79 -7.92 0.84 -1.26
C LEU A 79 -8.04 1.90 -2.35
N LEU A 80 -6.93 2.55 -2.72
CA LEU A 80 -6.94 3.48 -3.85
C LEU A 80 -6.94 2.72 -5.18
N GLN A 81 -6.15 1.65 -5.28
CA GLN A 81 -6.25 0.70 -6.38
C GLN A 81 -5.70 -0.67 -6.00
N PRO A 82 -6.27 -1.76 -6.55
CA PRO A 82 -5.62 -3.07 -6.49
C PRO A 82 -4.32 -3.07 -7.31
N PRO A 83 -3.46 -4.11 -7.20
CA PRO A 83 -2.28 -4.24 -8.04
C PRO A 83 -2.60 -4.22 -9.53
N LEU A 84 -2.20 -3.13 -10.20
CA LEU A 84 -2.40 -2.92 -11.64
C LEU A 84 -1.11 -2.39 -12.27
N THR A 85 -1.00 -2.49 -13.60
CA THR A 85 0.08 -1.83 -14.34
C THR A 85 0.01 -0.32 -14.11
N VAL A 86 1.16 0.28 -13.82
CA VAL A 86 1.25 1.71 -13.53
C VAL A 86 0.92 2.53 -14.77
N THR A 87 0.05 3.54 -14.60
CA THR A 87 -0.33 4.49 -15.63
C THR A 87 -0.20 5.93 -15.11
N TRP A 88 -0.34 6.91 -16.00
CA TRP A 88 -0.42 8.32 -15.61
C TRP A 88 -1.59 8.63 -14.66
N ASP A 89 -2.69 7.86 -14.74
CA ASP A 89 -3.86 8.06 -13.88
C ASP A 89 -3.50 7.90 -12.39
N ILE A 90 -2.82 6.82 -12.01
CA ILE A 90 -2.46 6.61 -10.60
C ILE A 90 -1.48 7.67 -10.10
N ILE A 91 -0.56 8.16 -10.95
CA ILE A 91 0.36 9.25 -10.59
C ILE A 91 -0.43 10.52 -10.29
N ASN A 92 -1.36 10.90 -11.18
CA ASN A 92 -2.24 12.06 -10.97
C ASN A 92 -3.10 11.90 -9.73
N ARG A 93 -3.63 10.70 -9.47
CA ARG A 93 -4.42 10.43 -8.25
C ARG A 93 -3.57 10.61 -7.00
N VAL A 94 -2.34 10.10 -6.98
CA VAL A 94 -1.38 10.29 -5.88
C VAL A 94 -1.06 11.76 -5.66
N GLU A 95 -0.81 12.52 -6.73
CA GLU A 95 -0.60 13.97 -6.68
C GLU A 95 -1.78 14.73 -6.07
N ASN A 96 -3.00 14.21 -6.23
CA ASN A 96 -4.22 14.82 -5.68
C ASN A 96 -4.65 14.24 -4.33
N ILE A 97 -3.93 13.27 -3.75
CA ILE A 97 -4.22 12.79 -2.39
C ILE A 97 -4.04 13.96 -1.41
N SER A 98 -5.12 14.22 -0.68
CA SER A 98 -5.15 15.08 0.51
C SER A 98 -4.91 14.27 1.77
N GLY A 99 -4.36 14.90 2.79
CA GLY A 99 -4.28 14.32 4.13
C GLY A 99 -5.66 13.96 4.70
N GLY A 100 -5.75 12.77 5.30
CA GLY A 100 -6.87 12.37 6.14
C GLY A 100 -6.87 13.10 7.48
N ARG A 101 -7.99 12.96 8.18
CA ARG A 101 -8.26 13.54 9.51
C ARG A 101 -8.30 12.48 10.60
N GLU A 102 -8.39 11.22 10.21
CA GLU A 102 -8.49 10.08 11.10
C GLU A 102 -7.13 9.39 11.24
N SER A 103 -6.91 8.71 12.37
CA SER A 103 -5.82 7.74 12.50
C SER A 103 -6.28 6.38 11.98
N GLY A 104 -5.37 5.65 11.34
CA GLY A 104 -5.60 4.28 10.91
C GLY A 104 -4.49 3.40 11.46
N ASP A 105 -4.84 2.16 11.79
CA ASP A 105 -3.88 1.19 12.30
C ASP A 105 -3.02 0.66 11.14
N TRP A 106 -1.70 0.88 11.23
CA TRP A 106 -0.76 0.48 10.19
C TRP A 106 -0.57 -1.05 10.12
N LEU A 107 -0.80 -1.79 11.21
CA LEU A 107 -0.78 -3.26 11.19
C LEU A 107 -2.01 -3.81 10.45
N ASP A 108 -3.19 -3.23 10.69
CA ASP A 108 -4.40 -3.54 9.91
C ASP A 108 -4.17 -3.22 8.42
N ALA A 109 -3.52 -2.09 8.10
CA ALA A 109 -3.20 -1.73 6.73
C ALA A 109 -2.22 -2.71 6.07
N LEU A 110 -1.29 -3.30 6.83
CA LEU A 110 -0.42 -4.38 6.35
C LEU A 110 -1.22 -5.64 6.02
N VAL A 111 -2.20 -6.02 6.85
CA VAL A 111 -3.07 -7.18 6.57
C VAL A 111 -3.86 -6.95 5.29
N VAL A 112 -4.45 -5.76 5.10
CA VAL A 112 -5.14 -5.39 3.85
C VAL A 112 -4.17 -5.46 2.66
N ALA A 113 -2.93 -4.99 2.81
CA ALA A 113 -1.94 -5.07 1.74
C ALA A 113 -1.51 -6.51 1.41
N MET A 114 -1.43 -7.38 2.42
CA MET A 114 -1.14 -8.80 2.24
C MET A 114 -2.26 -9.52 1.49
N ASP A 115 -3.52 -9.22 1.81
CA ASP A 115 -4.71 -9.76 1.12
C ASP A 115 -4.69 -9.42 -0.37
N LEU A 116 -4.35 -8.18 -0.74
CA LEU A 116 -4.23 -7.76 -2.15
C LEU A 116 -3.12 -8.49 -2.92
N LEU A 117 -2.10 -9.00 -2.23
CA LEU A 117 -1.01 -9.79 -2.82
C LEU A 117 -1.30 -11.30 -2.78
N HIS A 118 -2.40 -11.69 -2.13
CA HIS A 118 -2.86 -13.06 -2.01
C HIS A 118 -4.18 -13.26 -2.77
N ASP A 119 -4.08 -13.56 -4.06
CA ASP A 119 -5.22 -13.97 -4.87
C ASP A 119 -5.09 -15.46 -5.22
N PRO A 120 -5.85 -16.36 -4.55
CA PRO A 120 -5.75 -17.80 -4.79
C PRO A 120 -6.19 -18.20 -6.21
N ASP A 121 -7.12 -17.45 -6.81
CA ASP A 121 -7.74 -17.75 -8.10
C ASP A 121 -7.29 -16.83 -9.24
N GLY A 122 -6.58 -15.74 -8.93
CA GLY A 122 -6.15 -14.75 -9.91
C GLY A 122 -4.64 -14.67 -10.12
N ILE A 123 -4.09 -13.47 -9.94
CA ILE A 123 -2.75 -13.14 -10.44
C ILE A 123 -1.66 -13.71 -9.52
N ARG A 124 -0.79 -14.55 -10.10
CA ARG A 124 0.44 -15.02 -9.45
C ARG A 124 1.63 -14.16 -9.85
N PHE A 125 2.05 -13.29 -8.93
CA PHE A 125 3.25 -12.48 -9.05
C PHE A 125 4.52 -13.32 -8.91
N SER A 126 5.61 -12.91 -9.56
CA SER A 126 6.90 -13.61 -9.42
C SER A 126 7.49 -13.39 -8.03
N ASN A 127 7.39 -12.15 -7.53
CA ASN A 127 7.83 -11.71 -6.21
C ASN A 127 6.73 -10.82 -5.62
N LYS A 128 6.67 -10.72 -4.29
CA LYS A 128 5.68 -9.89 -3.59
C LYS A 128 6.38 -8.96 -2.62
N ARG A 129 6.01 -7.67 -2.64
CA ARG A 129 6.58 -6.65 -1.77
C ARG A 129 5.52 -5.71 -1.24
N ILE A 130 5.64 -5.37 0.04
CA ILE A 130 4.90 -4.26 0.65
C ILE A 130 5.88 -3.13 0.96
N ILE A 131 5.51 -1.90 0.62
CA ILE A 131 6.23 -0.69 1.00
C ILE A 131 5.33 0.08 1.96
N LEU A 132 5.70 0.12 3.24
CA LEU A 132 5.00 0.88 4.27
C LEU A 132 5.66 2.25 4.42
N MET A 133 4.88 3.31 4.23
CA MET A 133 5.32 4.70 4.40
C MET A 133 4.52 5.34 5.54
N THR A 134 5.07 5.33 6.76
CA THR A 134 4.46 5.93 7.96
C THR A 134 5.54 6.45 8.90
N ASP A 135 5.22 7.45 9.72
CA ASP A 135 6.12 7.95 10.77
C ASP A 135 5.91 7.23 12.12
N PHE A 136 5.02 6.23 12.16
CA PHE A 136 4.66 5.43 13.34
C PHE A 136 4.10 6.25 14.52
N SER A 137 3.61 7.47 14.27
CA SER A 137 3.02 8.32 15.31
C SER A 137 1.54 8.03 15.61
N GLY A 138 0.88 7.26 14.74
CA GLY A 138 -0.51 6.84 14.91
C GLY A 138 -0.70 5.72 15.95
N GLU A 139 -1.91 5.61 16.49
CA GLU A 139 -2.28 4.50 17.37
C GLU A 139 -2.40 3.19 16.57
N PHE A 140 -2.03 2.08 17.20
CA PHE A 140 -2.11 0.75 16.61
C PHE A 140 -2.33 -0.33 17.68
N SER A 141 -2.84 -1.49 17.26
CA SER A 141 -3.02 -2.70 18.06
C SER A 141 -2.02 -3.77 17.64
N ASP A 142 -1.26 -4.32 18.59
CA ASP A 142 -0.22 -5.33 18.33
C ASP A 142 -0.71 -6.79 18.42
N ASP A 143 -2.01 -6.99 18.67
CA ASP A 143 -2.66 -8.30 18.89
C ASP A 143 -2.46 -9.30 17.73
N GLN A 144 -2.35 -8.82 16.50
CA GLN A 144 -2.18 -9.65 15.29
C GLN A 144 -0.72 -9.83 14.85
N THR A 145 0.26 -9.26 15.58
CA THR A 145 1.67 -9.22 15.14
C THR A 145 2.24 -10.60 14.80
N THR A 146 1.95 -11.62 15.62
CA THR A 146 2.44 -12.98 15.40
C THR A 146 1.90 -13.57 14.09
N GLN A 147 0.62 -13.32 13.79
CA GLN A 147 -0.05 -13.81 12.59
C GLN A 147 0.44 -13.07 11.34
N ILE A 148 0.66 -11.75 11.44
CA ILE A 148 1.24 -10.92 10.36
C ILE A 148 2.64 -11.42 10.02
N ILE A 149 3.51 -11.64 11.01
CA ILE A 149 4.87 -12.18 10.78
C ILE A 149 4.81 -13.55 10.09
N ALA A 150 3.92 -14.44 10.55
CA ALA A 150 3.75 -15.75 9.95
C ALA A 150 3.26 -15.64 8.50
N GLY A 151 2.27 -14.78 8.23
CA GLY A 151 1.74 -14.56 6.89
C GLY A 151 2.77 -13.98 5.92
N LEU A 152 3.55 -12.97 6.33
CA LEU A 152 4.63 -12.42 5.52
C LEU A 152 5.66 -13.50 5.12
N LYS A 153 6.06 -14.35 6.07
CA LYS A 153 7.00 -15.45 5.82
C LYS A 153 6.41 -16.53 4.92
N ASN A 154 5.22 -17.03 5.25
CA ASN A 154 4.57 -18.12 4.53
C ASN A 154 4.22 -17.73 3.09
N HIS A 155 3.96 -16.46 2.84
CA HIS A 155 3.68 -15.94 1.51
C HIS A 155 4.89 -15.32 0.81
N GLU A 156 6.09 -15.38 1.39
CA GLU A 156 7.32 -14.82 0.80
C GLU A 156 7.15 -13.34 0.39
N ILE A 157 6.54 -12.54 1.28
CA ILE A 157 6.32 -11.12 1.07
C ILE A 157 7.47 -10.34 1.72
N GLU A 158 8.19 -9.57 0.91
CA GLU A 158 9.21 -8.64 1.39
C GLU A 158 8.53 -7.37 1.95
N LEU A 159 8.92 -6.94 3.15
CA LEU A 159 8.46 -5.69 3.74
C LEU A 159 9.59 -4.66 3.71
N SER A 160 9.33 -3.50 3.11
CA SER A 160 10.19 -2.31 3.17
C SER A 160 9.48 -1.21 3.95
N VAL A 161 10.18 -0.60 4.90
CA VAL A 161 9.66 0.52 5.70
C VAL A 161 10.42 1.78 5.30
N MET A 162 9.67 2.87 5.08
CA MET A 162 10.18 4.21 4.80
C MET A 162 9.63 5.21 5.81
#